data_AF-A0A7J7HZI8-F1
#
_entry.id   AF-A0A7J7HZI8-F1
#
_cell.length_a   1.000
_cell.length_b   1.000
_cell.length_c   1.000
_cell.angle_alpha   90.00
_cell.angle_beta   90.00
_cell.angle_gamma   90.00
#
_symmetry.space_group_name_H-M   'P 1'
#
loop_
_entity.id
_entity.type
_entity.pdbx_description
1 polymer ?
#
loop_
_entity_poly.entity_id
_entity_poly.type
_entity_poly.pdbx_seq_one_letter_code
_entity_poly.pdbx_strand_id
1 'polypeptide(L)'
;MCIVVDRSLSLQTLKLYITSPFPLAMYVFARPAGKRCFVVSSNGTTISRLRNGSLLHRFPSALPSGARTKGNSCSAQSYCILDCIFHESDQTYYVIDMVCWAGYSLYECAAEFRFFWLNSKLVESGACEPPSFYHKYRFDLVPVYNCDQAGLHTAYSGPVPYVKDGLLFYNK
;
A
#
# COMPACT_ATOMS: atom_id res chain seq x y z
N MET A 1 3.45 -0.37 -14.36
CA MET A 1 3.45 -1.85 -14.48
C MET A 1 4.21 -2.41 -13.29
N CYS A 2 3.58 -3.24 -12.45
CA CYS A 2 4.26 -3.83 -11.29
C CYS A 2 4.73 -5.24 -11.64
N ILE A 3 6.03 -5.49 -11.56
CA ILE A 3 6.60 -6.83 -11.67
C ILE A 3 6.67 -7.40 -10.25
N VAL A 4 6.18 -8.62 -10.07
CA VAL A 4 6.27 -9.35 -8.81
C VAL A 4 7.25 -10.50 -9.01
N VAL A 5 8.25 -10.58 -8.15
CA VAL A 5 9.25 -11.64 -8.19
C VAL A 5 9.12 -12.46 -6.91
N ASP A 6 8.86 -13.76 -7.05
CA ASP A 6 8.69 -14.71 -5.94
C ASP A 6 10.04 -14.98 -5.24
N ARG A 7 9.98 -15.38 -3.97
CA ARG A 7 11.12 -15.78 -3.14
C ARG A 7 11.95 -16.95 -3.72
N SER A 8 11.44 -17.69 -4.70
CA SER A 8 12.18 -18.82 -5.32
C SER A 8 13.41 -18.37 -6.12
N LEU A 9 13.52 -17.09 -6.47
CA LEU A 9 14.63 -16.55 -7.24
C LEU A 9 15.77 -16.12 -6.31
N SER A 10 16.95 -16.66 -6.56
CA SER A 10 18.16 -16.31 -5.80
C SER A 10 18.53 -14.84 -6.00
N LEU A 11 19.20 -14.24 -5.00
CA LEU A 11 19.76 -12.89 -5.12
C LEU A 11 20.71 -12.75 -6.32
N GLN A 12 21.39 -13.84 -6.73
CA GLN A 12 22.23 -13.85 -7.93
C GLN A 12 21.39 -13.70 -9.20
N THR A 13 20.23 -14.35 -9.27
CA THR A 13 19.29 -14.23 -10.39
C THR A 13 18.66 -12.84 -10.45
N LEU A 14 18.32 -12.25 -9.29
CA LEU A 14 17.83 -10.86 -9.21
C LEU A 14 18.88 -9.84 -9.67
N LYS A 15 20.16 -10.05 -9.36
CA LYS A 15 21.26 -9.17 -9.82
C LYS A 15 21.40 -9.16 -11.34
N LEU A 16 21.16 -10.29 -12.02
CA LEU A 16 21.20 -10.39 -13.48
C LEU A 16 20.09 -9.56 -14.15
N TYR A 17 18.91 -9.44 -13.52
CA TYR A 17 17.85 -8.54 -13.99
C TYR A 17 18.24 -7.05 -13.89
N ILE A 18 19.03 -6.69 -12.85
CA ILE A 18 19.50 -5.31 -12.60
C ILE A 18 20.63 -4.89 -13.57
N THR A 19 21.37 -5.82 -14.16
CA THR A 19 22.44 -5.47 -15.12
C THR A 19 21.94 -5.02 -16.51
N SER A 20 20.63 -5.04 -16.75
CA SER A 20 20.02 -4.42 -17.95
C SER A 20 19.84 -2.90 -17.72
N PRO A 21 19.76 -2.04 -18.76
CA PRO A 21 19.61 -0.57 -18.59
C PRO A 21 18.25 -0.10 -18.04
N PHE A 22 17.32 -1.01 -17.73
CA PHE A 22 15.95 -0.72 -17.27
C PHE A 22 15.71 -0.31 -15.80
N PRO A 23 16.55 -0.61 -14.78
CA PRO A 23 16.15 -0.58 -13.36
C PRO A 23 16.26 0.78 -12.65
N LEU A 24 17.01 1.76 -13.17
CA LEU A 24 17.18 3.06 -12.49
C LEU A 24 15.87 3.89 -12.43
N ALA A 25 14.92 3.58 -13.31
CA ALA A 25 13.60 4.20 -13.36
C ALA A 25 12.58 3.56 -12.40
N MET A 26 12.99 2.61 -11.54
CA MET A 26 12.06 1.86 -10.69
C MET A 26 12.35 2.04 -9.19
N TYR A 27 11.31 1.83 -8.39
CA TYR A 27 11.37 1.54 -6.97
C TYR A 27 11.19 0.04 -6.72
N VAL A 28 11.71 -0.43 -5.58
CA VAL A 28 11.57 -1.81 -5.12
C VAL A 28 11.07 -1.86 -3.67
N PHE A 29 10.22 -2.84 -3.39
CA PHE A 29 9.53 -3.03 -2.11
C PHE A 29 9.69 -4.47 -1.65
N ALA A 30 9.79 -4.68 -0.34
CA ALA A 30 9.56 -5.99 0.27
C ALA A 30 8.06 -6.28 0.22
N ARG A 31 7.62 -7.25 -0.60
CA ARG A 31 6.18 -7.53 -0.75
C ARG A 31 5.67 -8.31 0.46
N PRO A 32 4.63 -7.83 1.19
CA PRO A 32 3.98 -8.63 2.22
C PRO A 32 3.26 -9.85 1.64
N ALA A 33 3.29 -10.96 2.37
CA ALA A 33 2.49 -12.15 2.08
C ALA A 33 1.01 -11.86 2.27
N GLY A 34 0.22 -11.93 1.20
CA GLY A 34 -1.20 -11.62 1.35
C GLY A 34 -1.97 -11.37 0.07
N LYS A 35 -3.18 -10.88 0.25
CA LYS A 35 -4.13 -10.65 -0.84
C LYS A 35 -4.03 -9.20 -1.30
N ARG A 36 -3.55 -8.99 -2.53
CA ARG A 36 -3.60 -7.66 -3.16
C ARG A 36 -5.05 -7.26 -3.42
N CYS A 37 -5.41 -6.04 -3.02
CA CYS A 37 -6.77 -5.52 -3.06
C CYS A 37 -6.79 -4.00 -3.22
N PHE A 38 -7.87 -3.49 -3.79
CA PHE A 38 -8.19 -2.07 -3.73
C PHE A 38 -9.05 -1.81 -2.50
N VAL A 39 -8.73 -0.75 -1.76
CA VAL A 39 -9.51 -0.26 -0.62
C VAL A 39 -10.15 1.06 -1.02
N VAL A 40 -11.47 1.15 -0.87
CA VAL A 40 -12.25 2.34 -1.17
C VAL A 40 -13.03 2.76 0.08
N SER A 41 -12.84 4.00 0.53
CA SER A 41 -13.64 4.59 1.62
C SER A 41 -14.54 5.69 1.09
N SER A 42 -15.84 5.61 1.42
CA SER A 42 -16.85 6.59 1.03
C SER A 42 -18.13 6.36 1.84
N ASN A 43 -18.93 7.41 2.04
CA ASN A 43 -20.25 7.33 2.68
C ASN A 43 -20.24 6.69 4.09
N GLY A 44 -19.14 6.86 4.82
CA GLY A 44 -18.96 6.38 6.19
C GLY A 44 -18.67 4.89 6.30
N THR A 45 -18.20 4.25 5.23
CA THR A 45 -17.77 2.84 5.22
C THR A 45 -16.54 2.68 4.35
N THR A 46 -15.77 1.63 4.61
CA THR A 46 -14.67 1.18 3.77
C THR A 46 -14.96 -0.20 3.21
N ILE A 47 -14.62 -0.40 1.94
CA ILE A 47 -14.80 -1.64 1.20
C ILE A 47 -13.46 -2.01 0.57
N SER A 48 -12.99 -3.23 0.80
CA SER A 48 -11.84 -3.79 0.09
C SER A 48 -12.29 -4.83 -0.93
N ARG A 49 -11.70 -4.81 -2.12
CA ARG A 49 -11.99 -5.76 -3.22
C ARG A 49 -10.73 -6.36 -3.77
N LEU A 50 -10.74 -7.66 -4.02
CA LEU A 50 -9.67 -8.36 -4.71
C LEU A 50 -9.59 -7.90 -6.17
N ARG A 51 -8.48 -8.23 -6.85
CA ARG A 51 -8.26 -7.85 -8.25
C ARG A 51 -9.31 -8.42 -9.22
N ASN A 52 -9.94 -9.54 -8.88
CA ASN A 52 -11.08 -10.11 -9.63
C ASN A 52 -12.41 -9.38 -9.35
N GLY A 53 -12.41 -8.31 -8.55
CA GLY A 53 -13.58 -7.53 -8.17
C GLY A 53 -14.37 -8.07 -6.97
N SER A 54 -14.07 -9.28 -6.48
CA SER A 54 -14.80 -9.88 -5.37
C SER A 54 -14.60 -9.08 -4.08
N LEU A 55 -15.66 -8.94 -3.29
CA LEU A 55 -15.60 -8.30 -1.98
C LEU A 55 -14.66 -9.10 -1.07
N LEU A 56 -13.66 -8.43 -0.51
CA LEU A 56 -12.82 -9.00 0.55
C LEU A 56 -13.43 -8.65 1.91
N HIS A 57 -13.53 -7.35 2.24
CA HIS A 57 -14.13 -6.90 3.50
C HIS A 57 -14.98 -5.63 3.33
N ARG A 58 -15.91 -5.44 4.28
CA ARG A 58 -16.61 -4.17 4.53
C ARG A 58 -16.45 -3.82 6.01
N PHE A 59 -15.94 -2.63 6.30
CA PHE A 59 -15.55 -2.25 7.66
C PHE A 59 -15.50 -0.73 7.85
N PRO A 60 -15.62 -0.22 9.09
CA PRO A 60 -15.28 1.17 9.38
C PRO A 60 -13.75 1.34 9.42
N SER A 61 -13.24 2.45 8.88
CA SER A 61 -11.81 2.80 8.96
C SER A 61 -11.60 4.27 9.30
N ALA A 62 -10.38 4.59 9.72
CA ALA A 62 -9.95 5.97 9.97
C ALA A 62 -9.61 6.75 8.68
N LEU A 63 -9.76 6.13 7.49
CA LEU A 63 -9.58 6.82 6.22
C LEU A 63 -10.66 7.90 6.02
N PRO A 64 -10.42 8.91 5.17
CA PRO A 64 -11.43 9.91 4.81
C PRO A 64 -12.76 9.24 4.40
N SER A 65 -13.86 9.66 5.02
CA SER A 65 -15.19 9.08 4.79
C SER A 65 -15.30 7.56 5.04
N GLY A 66 -14.37 6.96 5.80
CA GLY A 66 -14.31 5.52 6.09
C GLY A 66 -15.16 5.06 7.28
N ALA A 67 -15.62 5.98 8.12
CA ALA A 67 -16.49 5.70 9.26
C ALA A 67 -17.46 6.86 9.51
N ARG A 68 -18.59 6.58 10.18
CA ARG A 68 -19.54 7.59 10.64
C ARG A 68 -19.18 8.03 12.06
N THR A 69 -18.36 9.07 12.18
CA THR A 69 -17.99 9.66 13.47
C THR A 69 -18.69 11.00 13.69
N LYS A 70 -19.06 11.31 14.95
CA LYS A 70 -19.64 12.62 15.30
C LYS A 70 -18.55 13.68 15.16
N GLY A 71 -18.74 14.65 14.27
CA GLY A 71 -17.83 15.80 14.09
C GLY A 71 -17.15 15.88 12.72
N ASN A 72 -17.20 14.83 11.90
CA ASN A 72 -16.68 14.91 10.54
C ASN A 72 -17.83 15.31 9.60
N SER A 73 -17.95 16.60 9.29
CA SER A 73 -18.83 17.09 8.24
C SER A 73 -18.28 16.59 6.90
N CYS A 74 -18.63 15.35 6.54
CA CYS A 74 -18.23 14.74 5.29
C CYS A 74 -18.77 15.62 4.16
N SER A 75 -17.87 16.30 3.44
CA SER A 75 -18.24 16.84 2.14
C SER A 75 -18.74 15.66 1.30
N ALA A 76 -19.84 15.85 0.57
CA ALA A 76 -20.48 14.79 -0.21
C ALA A 76 -19.56 14.16 -1.29
N GLN A 77 -18.36 14.72 -1.48
CA GLN A 77 -17.36 14.33 -2.47
C GLN A 77 -16.07 13.75 -1.86
N SER A 78 -15.97 13.57 -0.53
CA SER A 78 -14.75 13.02 0.07
C SER A 78 -14.74 11.49 0.00
N TYR A 79 -13.77 10.92 -0.71
CA TYR A 79 -13.50 9.49 -0.78
C TYR A 79 -11.99 9.20 -0.86
N CYS A 80 -11.58 7.97 -0.55
CA CYS A 80 -10.19 7.53 -0.70
C CYS A 80 -10.13 6.23 -1.50
N ILE A 81 -9.07 6.07 -2.30
CA ILE A 81 -8.76 4.85 -3.05
C ILE A 81 -7.28 4.52 -2.82
N LEU A 82 -7.03 3.35 -2.23
CA LEU A 82 -5.70 2.82 -1.95
C LEU A 82 -5.50 1.48 -2.67
N ASP A 83 -4.29 1.22 -3.15
CA ASP A 83 -3.83 -0.13 -3.53
C ASP A 83 -3.09 -0.72 -2.34
N CYS A 84 -3.53 -1.88 -1.89
CA CYS A 84 -3.06 -2.50 -0.66
C CYS A 84 -2.77 -3.99 -0.84
N ILE A 85 -1.98 -4.53 0.07
CA ILE A 85 -1.87 -5.97 0.32
C ILE A 85 -2.39 -6.22 1.73
N PHE A 86 -3.47 -7.00 1.83
CA PHE A 86 -4.00 -7.42 3.12
C PHE A 86 -3.20 -8.62 3.61
N HIS A 87 -2.45 -8.42 4.69
CA HIS A 87 -1.66 -9.45 5.35
C HIS A 87 -2.51 -10.09 6.46
N GLU A 88 -2.87 -11.36 6.28
CA GLU A 88 -3.91 -12.00 7.09
C GLU A 88 -3.46 -12.28 8.53
N SER A 89 -2.18 -12.56 8.76
CA SER A 89 -1.73 -12.99 10.09
C SER A 89 -1.75 -11.87 11.13
N ASP A 90 -1.53 -10.61 10.71
CA ASP A 90 -1.56 -9.44 11.60
C ASP A 90 -2.75 -8.50 11.33
N GLN A 91 -3.62 -8.86 10.36
CA GLN A 91 -4.82 -8.11 10.00
C GLN A 91 -4.53 -6.65 9.59
N THR A 92 -3.38 -6.40 8.94
CA THR A 92 -2.98 -5.07 8.46
C THR A 92 -3.17 -4.95 6.94
N TYR A 93 -3.68 -3.80 6.49
CA TYR A 93 -3.60 -3.39 5.09
C TYR A 93 -2.29 -2.63 4.86
N TYR A 94 -1.33 -3.30 4.24
CA TYR A 94 -0.10 -2.66 3.81
C TYR A 94 -0.35 -1.89 2.52
N VAL A 95 -0.27 -0.56 2.57
CA VAL A 95 -0.52 0.32 1.44
C VAL A 95 0.70 0.36 0.55
N ILE A 96 0.51 0.02 -0.73
CA ILE A 96 1.55 0.07 -1.76
C ILE A 96 1.35 1.24 -2.73
N ASP A 97 0.15 1.82 -2.80
CA ASP A 97 -0.13 3.02 -3.59
C ASP A 97 -1.36 3.78 -3.08
N MET A 98 -1.38 5.10 -3.37
CA MET A 98 -2.47 6.03 -3.10
C MET A 98 -2.95 6.66 -4.41
N VAL A 99 -4.14 6.27 -4.86
CA VAL A 99 -4.74 6.76 -6.12
C VAL A 99 -5.58 8.00 -5.88
N CYS A 100 -6.27 8.06 -4.74
CA CYS A 100 -7.08 9.20 -4.35
C CYS A 100 -7.12 9.34 -2.83
N TRP A 101 -7.04 10.57 -2.33
CA TRP A 101 -7.16 10.88 -0.91
C TRP A 101 -8.12 12.03 -0.67
N ALA A 102 -9.18 11.82 0.11
CA ALA A 102 -10.20 12.84 0.43
C ALA A 102 -10.76 13.59 -0.81
N GLY A 103 -10.94 12.89 -1.93
CA GLY A 103 -11.41 13.44 -3.21
C GLY A 103 -10.32 14.03 -4.10
N TYR A 104 -9.08 14.17 -3.62
CA TYR A 104 -7.95 14.60 -4.45
C TYR A 104 -7.46 13.42 -5.29
N SER A 105 -7.59 13.51 -6.61
CA SER A 105 -7.03 12.54 -7.55
C SER A 105 -5.52 12.69 -7.63
N LEU A 106 -4.80 11.57 -7.55
CA LEU A 106 -3.34 11.50 -7.64
C LEU A 106 -2.86 10.70 -8.84
N TYR A 107 -3.79 10.31 -9.70
CA TYR A 107 -3.52 9.44 -10.85
C TYR A 107 -2.42 10.00 -11.78
N GLU A 108 -2.35 11.32 -11.90
CA GLU A 108 -1.37 12.01 -12.76
C GLU A 108 -0.09 12.42 -12.02
N CYS A 109 0.00 12.17 -10.71
CA CYS A 109 1.17 12.50 -9.92
C CYS A 109 2.26 11.42 -10.06
N ALA A 110 3.51 11.87 -10.10
CA ALA A 110 4.69 11.01 -10.02
C ALA A 110 4.65 10.12 -8.76
N ALA A 111 5.24 8.94 -8.83
CA ALA A 111 5.19 7.97 -7.75
C ALA A 111 5.84 8.48 -6.46
N GLU A 112 6.94 9.21 -6.60
CA GLU A 112 7.65 9.83 -5.48
C GLU A 112 6.73 10.73 -4.65
N PHE A 113 5.95 11.58 -5.32
CA PHE A 113 4.99 12.46 -4.65
C PHE A 113 3.90 11.66 -3.93
N ARG A 114 3.36 10.62 -4.59
CA ARG A 114 2.34 9.77 -3.98
C ARG A 114 2.85 9.05 -2.74
N PHE A 115 4.08 8.53 -2.76
CA PHE A 115 4.66 7.85 -1.59
C PHE A 115 4.96 8.81 -0.45
N PHE A 116 5.54 9.98 -0.76
CA PHE A 116 5.75 11.03 0.23
C PHE A 116 4.43 11.44 0.88
N TRP A 117 3.40 11.72 0.07
CA TRP A 117 2.13 12.20 0.58
C TRP A 117 1.37 11.12 1.35
N LEU A 118 1.43 9.87 0.91
CA LEU A 118 0.81 8.73 1.58
C LEU A 118 1.34 8.60 3.01
N ASN A 119 2.65 8.74 3.21
CA ASN A 119 3.26 8.62 4.53
C ASN A 119 2.69 9.66 5.51
N SER A 120 2.68 10.94 5.13
CA SER A 120 2.13 12.00 5.97
C SER A 120 0.63 11.83 6.23
N LYS A 121 -0.15 11.52 5.18
CA LYS A 121 -1.62 11.46 5.28
C LYS A 121 -2.14 10.26 6.05
N LEU A 122 -1.46 9.12 5.97
CA LEU A 122 -1.87 7.93 6.70
C LEU A 122 -1.71 8.15 8.22
N VAL A 123 -0.60 8.76 8.65
CA VAL A 123 -0.36 9.12 10.06
C VAL A 123 -1.38 10.16 10.54
N GLU A 124 -1.60 11.24 9.78
CA GLU A 124 -2.58 12.29 10.14
C GLU A 124 -4.00 11.74 10.33
N SER A 125 -4.37 10.67 9.61
CA SER A 125 -5.70 10.07 9.70
C SER A 125 -5.92 9.19 10.94
N GLY A 126 -4.86 8.78 11.63
CA GLY A 126 -4.93 7.77 12.70
C GLY A 126 -5.17 6.34 12.18
N ALA A 127 -5.07 6.10 10.87
CA ALA A 127 -5.24 4.76 10.29
C ALA A 127 -4.15 3.76 10.71
N CYS A 128 -3.00 4.27 11.18
CA CYS A 128 -1.90 3.47 11.72
C CYS A 128 -2.12 3.03 13.17
N GLU A 129 -3.11 3.59 13.87
CA GLU A 129 -3.39 3.26 15.27
C GLU A 129 -3.86 1.81 15.45
N PRO A 130 -3.75 1.23 16.67
CA PRO A 130 -4.26 -0.11 16.97
C PRO A 130 -5.78 -0.21 16.78
N PRO A 131 -6.31 -1.32 16.23
CA PRO A 131 -7.74 -1.49 15.96
C PRO A 131 -8.67 -1.08 17.11
N SER A 132 -9.78 -0.43 16.76
CA SER A 132 -10.83 -0.02 17.71
C SER A 132 -12.23 -0.24 17.13
N PHE A 133 -13.26 0.14 17.88
CA PHE A 133 -14.64 0.10 17.39
C PHE A 133 -14.86 0.96 16.13
N TYR A 134 -14.12 2.07 15.99
CA TYR A 134 -14.28 3.03 14.89
C TYR A 134 -13.34 2.79 13.72
N HIS A 135 -12.31 1.95 13.87
CA HIS A 135 -11.51 1.46 12.75
C HIS A 135 -11.08 0.00 13.00
N LYS A 136 -11.57 -0.91 12.17
CA LYS A 136 -11.42 -2.36 12.40
C LYS A 136 -10.02 -2.88 12.09
N TYR A 137 -9.38 -2.32 11.07
CA TYR A 137 -8.08 -2.77 10.57
C TYR A 137 -7.07 -1.64 10.64
N ARG A 138 -5.82 -2.01 10.87
CA ARG A 138 -4.68 -1.10 10.78
C ARG A 138 -4.27 -0.94 9.32
N PHE A 139 -3.82 0.25 8.96
CA PHE A 139 -3.12 0.53 7.72
C PHE A 139 -1.68 0.86 8.03
N ASP A 140 -0.75 0.37 7.22
CA ASP A 140 0.67 0.63 7.39
C ASP A 140 1.36 0.70 6.02
N LEU A 141 2.56 1.24 5.99
CA LEU A 141 3.30 1.46 4.76
C LEU A 141 4.26 0.31 4.46
N VAL A 142 4.47 0.07 3.17
CA VAL A 142 5.58 -0.77 2.72
C VAL A 142 6.80 0.12 2.49
N PRO A 143 7.96 -0.16 3.11
CA PRO A 143 9.18 0.61 2.85
C PRO A 143 9.55 0.60 1.37
N VAL A 144 9.89 1.78 0.84
CA VAL A 144 10.21 2.00 -0.57
C VAL A 144 11.70 2.28 -0.72
N TYR A 145 12.34 1.58 -1.65
CA TYR A 145 13.76 1.77 -1.93
C TYR A 145 13.97 2.05 -3.42
N ASN A 146 15.05 2.77 -3.75
CA ASN A 146 15.51 2.85 -5.13
C ASN A 146 15.88 1.44 -5.62
N CYS A 147 15.58 1.14 -6.89
CA CYS A 147 15.94 -0.14 -7.49
C CYS A 147 17.42 -0.17 -7.92
N ASP A 148 18.32 0.07 -6.97
CA ASP A 148 19.76 -0.15 -7.10
C ASP A 148 20.19 -1.39 -6.28
N GLN A 149 21.47 -1.73 -6.31
CA GLN A 149 21.98 -2.91 -5.59
C GLN A 149 21.73 -2.84 -4.08
N ALA A 150 21.83 -1.65 -3.47
CA ALA A 150 21.67 -1.47 -2.03
C ALA A 150 20.19 -1.54 -1.63
N GLY A 151 19.31 -0.90 -2.41
CA GLY A 151 17.86 -0.94 -2.21
C GLY A 151 17.27 -2.33 -2.43
N LEU A 152 17.73 -3.06 -3.46
CA LEU A 152 17.34 -4.47 -3.66
C LEU A 152 17.77 -5.33 -2.47
N HIS A 153 19.02 -5.20 -2.04
CA HIS A 153 19.53 -5.96 -0.90
C HIS A 153 18.69 -5.68 0.35
N THR A 154 18.43 -4.40 0.63
CA THR A 154 17.64 -3.97 1.79
C THR A 154 16.20 -4.48 1.72
N ALA A 155 15.53 -4.38 0.57
CA ALA A 155 14.17 -4.90 0.38
C ALA A 155 14.12 -6.42 0.55
N TYR A 156 15.14 -7.14 0.10
CA TYR A 156 15.17 -8.60 0.16
C TYR A 156 15.53 -9.13 1.56
N SER A 157 16.60 -8.65 2.17
CA SER A 157 17.14 -9.19 3.43
C SER A 157 16.74 -8.40 4.67
N GLY A 158 16.35 -7.13 4.51
CA GLY A 158 16.01 -6.23 5.62
C GLY A 158 14.82 -6.70 6.46
N PRO A 159 14.79 -6.32 7.75
CA PRO A 159 13.69 -6.64 8.65
C PRO A 159 12.45 -5.83 8.29
N VAL A 160 11.28 -6.47 8.38
CA VAL A 160 9.96 -5.87 8.17
C VAL A 160 8.97 -6.51 9.16
N PRO A 161 7.87 -5.83 9.54
CA PRO A 161 6.93 -6.35 10.54
C PRO A 161 5.98 -7.44 10.01
N TYR A 162 6.17 -7.89 8.76
CA TYR A 162 5.33 -8.88 8.09
C TYR A 162 6.16 -9.98 7.43
N VAL A 163 5.51 -11.11 7.15
CA VAL A 163 6.15 -12.16 6.36
C VAL A 163 6.21 -11.69 4.92
N LYS A 164 7.42 -11.66 4.32
CA LYS A 164 7.60 -11.32 2.90
C LYS A 164 7.02 -12.42 1.99
N ASP A 165 6.63 -12.17 0.75
CA ASP A 165 6.38 -13.25 -0.23
C ASP A 165 7.06 -12.99 -1.58
N GLY A 166 7.86 -11.92 -1.64
CA GLY A 166 8.62 -11.58 -2.83
C GLY A 166 9.06 -10.12 -2.82
N LEU A 167 9.39 -9.64 -4.00
CA LEU A 167 9.67 -8.24 -4.28
C LEU A 167 8.61 -7.68 -5.22
N LEU A 168 8.26 -6.42 -5.01
CA LEU A 168 7.43 -5.65 -5.93
C LEU A 168 8.30 -4.56 -6.55
N PHE A 169 8.20 -4.39 -7.86
CA PHE A 169 8.86 -3.32 -8.60
C PHE A 169 7.82 -2.31 -9.09
N TYR A 170 8.08 -1.03 -8.93
CA TYR A 170 7.15 0.06 -9.25
C TYR A 170 7.86 1.11 -10.11
N ASN A 171 7.19 1.65 -11.13
CA ASN A 171 7.80 2.67 -12.00
C ASN A 171 7.74 4.06 -11.34
N LYS A 172 8.82 4.83 -11.41
CA LYS A 172 8.87 6.21 -10.87
C LYS A 172 7.79 7.11 -11.46
#